data_AF-A0A498E969-F1
#
_entry.id   AF-A0A498E969-F1
#
_cell.length_a   1.000
_cell.length_b   1.000
_cell.length_c   1.000
_cell.angle_alpha   90.00
_cell.angle_beta   90.00
_cell.angle_gamma   90.00
#
_symmetry.space_group_name_H-M   'P 1'
#
loop_
_entity.id
_entity.type
_entity.pdbx_description
1 polymer ?
#
loop_
_entity_poly.entity_id
_entity_poly.type
_entity_poly.pdbx_seq_one_letter_code
_entity_poly.pdbx_strand_id
1 'polypeptide(L)'
;SFNSPYGACPECEGIGSTKEVDEELVVEDPSKPLKHVFEPWSYDRTYYSRQLDNVADHFGVDLEAPFEELDEEIRRQFLYGTDEMVHFEWTTKNGTREKTERFEGVIPNLERRHVETDSERARDHIEEYMAVTTCPECEGTRLKEQSRHVLVAGTSITEVNEL
;
A
#
# COMPACT_ATOMS: atom_id res chain seq x y z
N SER A 1 0.09 14.18 -26.89
CA SER A 1 0.85 12.90 -26.91
C SER A 1 1.06 12.47 -25.48
N PHE A 2 0.75 11.20 -25.15
CA PHE A 2 1.03 10.62 -23.84
C PHE A 2 2.53 10.34 -23.63
N ASN A 3 3.35 10.33 -24.70
CA ASN A 3 4.81 10.23 -24.59
C ASN A 3 5.49 11.59 -24.29
N SER A 4 4.72 12.61 -23.89
CA SER A 4 5.22 13.95 -23.61
C SER A 4 4.63 14.46 -22.31
N PRO A 5 5.43 15.07 -21.42
CA PRO A 5 4.95 15.59 -20.14
C PRO A 5 3.86 16.65 -20.30
N TYR A 6 3.76 17.30 -21.46
CA TYR A 6 2.72 18.28 -21.74
C TYR A 6 1.33 17.66 -21.98
N GLY A 7 1.23 16.37 -22.29
CA GLY A 7 -0.04 15.71 -22.60
C GLY A 7 -0.30 14.42 -21.80
N ALA A 8 0.73 13.86 -21.17
CA ALA A 8 0.61 12.69 -20.31
C ALA A 8 -0.23 13.00 -19.07
N CYS A 9 -0.99 12.00 -18.64
CA CYS A 9 -1.55 11.93 -17.29
C CYS A 9 -0.40 12.05 -16.28
N PRO A 10 -0.42 13.05 -15.36
CA PRO A 10 0.64 13.22 -14.38
C PRO A 10 0.69 12.07 -13.37
N GLU A 11 -0.44 11.44 -13.02
CA GLU A 11 -0.48 10.35 -12.03
C GLU A 11 0.24 9.09 -12.52
N CYS A 12 -0.05 8.64 -13.73
CA CYS A 12 0.55 7.42 -14.29
C CYS A 12 1.67 7.71 -15.30
N GLU A 13 2.13 8.95 -15.41
CA GLU A 13 3.14 9.41 -16.38
C GLU A 13 2.85 8.97 -17.83
N GLY A 14 1.57 8.92 -18.20
CA GLY A 14 1.15 8.46 -19.53
C GLY A 14 1.27 6.95 -19.78
N ILE A 15 1.36 6.12 -18.74
CA ILE A 15 1.26 4.65 -18.83
C ILE A 15 -0.21 4.21 -19.01
N GLY A 16 -1.14 4.81 -18.27
CA GLY A 16 -2.57 4.47 -18.23
C GLY A 16 -2.94 3.53 -17.09
N SER A 17 -1.95 3.05 -16.35
CA SER A 17 -2.15 2.20 -15.18
C SER A 17 -1.29 2.66 -14.02
N THR A 18 -1.76 2.41 -12.82
CA THR A 18 -1.05 2.60 -11.55
C THR A 18 -0.72 1.23 -10.97
N LYS A 19 0.32 1.15 -10.13
CA LYS A 19 0.55 -0.02 -9.29
C LYS A 19 0.10 0.35 -7.88
N GLU A 20 -0.79 -0.43 -7.32
CA GLU A 20 -1.28 -0.26 -5.96
C GLU A 20 -1.05 -1.57 -5.21
N VAL A 21 -0.80 -1.50 -3.90
CA VAL A 21 -0.64 -2.70 -3.08
C VAL A 21 -1.98 -3.40 -2.98
N ASP A 22 -2.00 -4.70 -3.28
CA ASP A 22 -3.22 -5.50 -3.29
C ASP A 22 -3.36 -6.25 -1.95
N GLU A 23 -4.49 -6.05 -1.26
CA GLU A 23 -4.76 -6.71 0.01
C GLU A 23 -4.78 -8.23 -0.11
N GLU A 24 -5.28 -8.79 -1.22
CA GLU A 24 -5.36 -10.24 -1.45
C GLU A 24 -3.97 -10.87 -1.64
N LEU A 25 -2.99 -10.07 -2.09
CA LEU A 25 -1.58 -10.51 -2.18
C LEU A 25 -0.84 -10.31 -0.85
N VAL A 26 -1.22 -9.31 -0.05
CA VAL A 26 -0.64 -9.08 1.28
C VAL A 26 -1.13 -10.11 2.30
N VAL A 27 -2.39 -10.54 2.19
CA VAL A 27 -3.04 -11.53 3.07
C VAL A 27 -3.60 -12.67 2.21
N GLU A 28 -2.75 -13.63 1.85
CA GLU A 28 -3.16 -14.77 1.03
C GLU A 28 -3.99 -15.81 1.80
N ASP A 29 -3.74 -15.96 3.10
CA ASP A 29 -4.41 -16.93 3.97
C ASP A 29 -4.73 -16.30 5.34
N PRO A 30 -5.96 -15.78 5.52
CA PRO A 30 -6.34 -15.08 6.75
C PRO A 30 -6.55 -16.05 7.93
N SER A 31 -6.48 -17.37 7.73
CA SER A 31 -6.51 -18.35 8.83
C SER A 31 -5.16 -18.47 9.56
N LYS A 32 -4.09 -17.91 8.99
CA LYS A 32 -2.78 -17.86 9.63
C LYS A 32 -2.79 -16.95 10.88
N PRO A 33 -1.93 -17.24 11.87
CA PRO A 33 -1.71 -16.34 13.00
C PRO A 33 -1.37 -14.91 12.55
N LEU A 34 -1.88 -13.89 13.26
CA LEU A 34 -1.64 -12.47 12.98
C LEU A 34 -0.15 -12.14 12.78
N LYS A 35 0.76 -12.77 13.55
CA LYS A 35 2.21 -12.57 13.37
C LYS A 35 2.77 -13.05 12.01
N HIS A 36 2.05 -13.87 11.26
CA HIS A 36 2.52 -14.51 10.02
C HIS A 36 1.56 -14.32 8.83
N VAL A 37 0.51 -13.53 8.98
CA VAL A 37 -0.52 -13.35 7.96
C VAL A 37 -0.07 -12.39 6.85
N PHE A 38 0.79 -11.42 7.17
CA PHE A 38 1.26 -10.42 6.21
C PHE A 38 2.49 -10.92 5.45
N GLU A 39 2.29 -11.45 4.25
CA GLU A 39 3.36 -12.05 3.42
C GLU A 39 4.61 -11.14 3.22
N PRO A 40 4.49 -9.83 2.94
CA PRO A 40 5.65 -8.96 2.79
C PRO A 40 6.37 -8.61 4.12
N TRP A 41 5.76 -8.94 5.26
CA TRP A 41 6.26 -8.62 6.60
C TRP A 41 6.67 -9.88 7.35
N SER A 42 7.95 -10.23 7.23
CA SER A 42 8.53 -11.31 8.03
C SER A 42 8.70 -10.90 9.50
N TYR A 43 7.99 -11.60 10.40
CA TYR A 43 8.08 -11.40 11.85
C TYR A 43 9.50 -11.60 12.42
N ASP A 44 10.34 -12.43 11.79
CA ASP A 44 11.73 -12.60 12.20
C ASP A 44 12.56 -11.31 12.07
N ARG A 45 12.08 -10.34 11.28
CA ARG A 45 12.69 -9.02 11.21
C ARG A 45 12.22 -8.18 12.39
N THR A 46 13.17 -7.86 13.27
CA THR A 46 12.97 -7.07 14.49
C THR A 46 12.13 -5.80 14.32
N TYR A 47 12.18 -5.14 13.16
CA TYR A 47 11.35 -3.97 12.92
C TYR A 47 9.86 -4.30 12.85
N TYR A 48 9.47 -5.33 12.09
CA TYR A 48 8.07 -5.70 11.90
C TYR A 48 7.48 -6.37 13.13
N SER A 49 8.21 -7.27 13.79
CA SER A 49 7.72 -7.86 15.04
C SER A 49 7.39 -6.79 16.07
N ARG A 50 8.28 -5.81 16.27
CA ARG A 50 8.01 -4.69 17.20
C ARG A 50 6.74 -3.91 16.86
N GLN A 51 6.47 -3.69 15.57
CA GLN A 51 5.26 -2.99 15.17
C GLN A 51 4.03 -3.85 15.51
N LEU A 52 4.04 -5.13 15.13
CA LEU A 52 2.93 -6.04 15.38
C LEU A 52 2.70 -6.27 16.87
N ASP A 53 3.76 -6.47 17.67
CA ASP A 53 3.70 -6.63 19.13
C ASP A 53 2.98 -5.45 19.77
N ASN A 54 3.43 -4.21 19.50
CA ASN A 54 2.87 -3.03 20.15
C ASN A 54 1.44 -2.72 19.68
N VAL A 55 1.11 -2.97 18.41
CA VAL A 55 -0.26 -2.77 17.90
C VAL A 55 -1.20 -3.84 18.44
N ALA A 56 -0.75 -5.09 18.54
CA ALA A 56 -1.51 -6.17 19.15
C ALA A 56 -1.76 -5.90 20.64
N ASP A 57 -0.74 -5.48 21.38
CA ASP A 57 -0.86 -5.10 22.79
C ASP A 57 -1.82 -3.92 22.98
N HIS A 58 -1.79 -2.93 22.08
CA HIS A 58 -2.68 -1.77 22.13
C HIS A 58 -4.17 -2.15 22.01
N PHE A 59 -4.49 -3.07 21.10
CA PHE A 59 -5.85 -3.58 20.92
C PHE A 59 -6.20 -4.76 21.83
N GLY A 60 -5.24 -5.30 22.58
CA GLY A 60 -5.42 -6.46 23.44
C GLY A 60 -5.72 -7.75 22.66
N VAL A 61 -5.13 -7.90 21.47
CA VAL A 61 -5.32 -9.08 20.61
C VAL A 61 -4.11 -10.01 20.68
N ASP A 62 -4.35 -11.31 20.48
CA ASP A 62 -3.30 -12.32 20.49
C ASP A 62 -2.66 -12.44 19.10
N LEU A 63 -1.33 -12.36 19.04
CA LEU A 63 -0.55 -12.56 17.81
C LEU A 63 -0.63 -14.00 17.27
N GLU A 64 -0.94 -14.97 18.12
CA GLU A 64 -1.13 -16.37 17.73
C GLU A 64 -2.54 -16.64 17.16
N ALA A 65 -3.50 -15.72 17.36
CA ALA A 65 -4.86 -15.88 16.85
C ALA A 65 -4.88 -15.76 15.31
N PRO A 66 -5.70 -16.57 14.62
CA PRO A 66 -5.99 -16.40 13.20
C PRO A 66 -6.43 -14.97 12.90
N PHE A 67 -5.90 -14.38 11.83
CA PHE A 67 -6.24 -13.00 11.46
C PHE A 67 -7.74 -12.82 11.21
N GLU A 68 -8.40 -13.79 10.57
CA GLU A 68 -9.84 -13.77 10.30
C GLU A 68 -10.73 -13.77 11.54
N GLU A 69 -10.21 -14.19 12.70
CA GLU A 69 -10.95 -14.18 13.97
C GLU A 69 -10.96 -12.80 14.64
N LEU A 70 -10.12 -11.88 14.18
CA LEU A 70 -10.10 -10.50 14.67
C LEU A 70 -11.31 -9.72 14.15
N ASP A 71 -11.80 -8.79 14.98
CA ASP A 71 -12.84 -7.84 14.57
C ASP A 71 -12.42 -7.11 13.29
N GLU A 72 -13.36 -6.93 12.37
CA GLU A 72 -13.11 -6.30 11.06
C GLU A 72 -12.48 -4.90 11.19
N GLU A 73 -12.90 -4.13 12.19
CA GLU A 73 -12.31 -2.82 12.48
C GLU A 73 -10.85 -2.92 12.92
N ILE A 74 -10.48 -3.94 13.70
CA ILE A 74 -9.10 -4.17 14.13
C ILE A 74 -8.26 -4.63 12.93
N ARG A 75 -8.77 -5.55 12.11
CA ARG A 75 -8.10 -5.99 10.87
C ARG A 75 -7.79 -4.81 9.95
N ARG A 76 -8.78 -3.92 9.74
CA ARG A 76 -8.61 -2.68 8.98
C ARG A 76 -7.48 -1.82 9.56
N GLN A 77 -7.36 -1.72 10.87
CA GLN A 77 -6.32 -0.91 11.50
C GLN A 77 -4.91 -1.50 11.34
N PHE A 78 -4.76 -2.83 11.27
CA PHE A 78 -3.49 -3.44 10.89
C PHE A 78 -3.14 -3.17 9.42
N LEU A 79 -4.12 -3.25 8.52
CA LEU A 79 -3.88 -3.08 7.08
C LEU A 79 -3.63 -1.61 6.70
N TYR A 80 -4.47 -0.70 7.19
CA TYR A 80 -4.55 0.69 6.73
C TYR A 80 -4.18 1.74 7.78
N GLY A 81 -3.77 1.29 8.96
CA GLY A 81 -3.29 2.16 10.03
C GLY A 81 -4.33 2.49 11.08
N THR A 82 -3.84 2.92 12.24
CA THR A 82 -4.66 3.13 13.43
C THR A 82 -5.26 4.51 13.48
N ASP A 83 -6.51 4.60 13.94
CA ASP A 83 -7.18 5.87 14.18
C ASP A 83 -6.65 6.52 15.48
N GLU A 84 -6.22 5.67 16.42
CA GLU A 84 -5.69 6.03 17.73
C GLU A 84 -4.16 6.03 17.76
N MET A 85 -3.60 6.77 18.73
CA MET A 85 -2.16 6.80 18.96
C MET A 85 -1.74 5.53 19.70
N VAL A 86 -0.82 4.78 19.11
CA VAL A 86 -0.24 3.57 19.69
C VAL A 86 1.06 3.94 20.40
N HIS A 87 1.25 3.38 21.60
CA HIS A 87 2.52 3.48 22.30
C HIS A 87 3.43 2.34 21.84
N PHE A 88 4.54 2.69 21.22
CA PHE A 88 5.55 1.74 20.76
C PHE A 88 6.73 1.75 21.72
N GLU A 89 7.00 0.63 22.35
CA GLU A 89 8.17 0.40 23.20
C GLU A 89 9.02 -0.75 22.64
N TRP A 90 10.34 -0.60 22.68
CA TRP A 90 11.25 -1.73 22.45
C TRP A 90 12.56 -1.61 23.22
N THR A 91 13.04 -2.76 23.68
CA THR A 91 14.33 -2.87 24.38
C THR A 91 15.47 -3.15 23.40
N THR A 92 16.58 -2.44 23.58
CA THR A 92 17.85 -2.67 22.88
C THR A 92 18.98 -2.88 23.89
N LYS A 93 20.16 -3.27 23.40
CA LYS A 93 21.38 -3.35 24.25
C LYS A 93 21.73 -2.02 24.94
N ASN A 94 21.29 -0.90 24.38
CA ASN A 94 21.58 0.45 24.86
C ASN A 94 20.44 1.04 25.70
N GLY A 95 19.46 0.23 26.10
CA GLY A 95 18.29 0.64 26.87
C GLY A 95 16.97 0.56 26.08
N THR A 96 15.90 0.94 26.77
CA THR A 96 14.53 1.01 26.24
C THR A 96 14.33 2.28 25.44
N ARG A 97 13.66 2.18 24.30
CA ARG A 97 13.20 3.31 23.50
C ARG A 97 11.69 3.24 23.38
N GLU A 98 11.05 4.39 23.43
CA GLU A 98 9.61 4.53 23.31
C GLU A 98 9.25 5.67 22.36
N LYS A 99 8.10 5.57 21.71
CA LYS A 99 7.46 6.65 20.95
C LYS A 99 5.96 6.42 20.89
N THR A 100 5.19 7.50 20.78
CA THR A 100 3.73 7.42 20.64
C THR A 100 3.33 8.05 19.31
N GLU A 101 2.76 7.26 18.42
CA GLU A 101 2.33 7.67 17.07
C GLU A 101 1.19 6.78 16.58
N ARG A 102 0.52 7.19 15.51
CA ARG A 102 -0.39 6.28 14.81
C ARG A 102 0.42 5.22 14.08
N PHE A 103 -0.02 3.97 14.16
CA PHE A 103 0.49 2.95 13.27
C PHE A 103 0.06 3.29 11.84
N GLU A 104 1.00 3.23 10.92
CA GLU A 104 0.77 3.56 9.51
C GLU A 104 -0.13 2.54 8.80
N GLY A 105 -0.09 1.27 9.22
CA GLY A 105 -0.68 0.16 8.47
C GLY A 105 0.33 -0.54 7.58
N VAL A 106 0.10 -1.82 7.30
CA VAL A 106 0.95 -2.64 6.44
C VAL A 106 0.92 -2.14 4.99
N ILE A 107 -0.26 -1.84 4.45
CA ILE A 107 -0.45 -1.42 3.06
C ILE A 107 0.21 -0.05 2.81
N PRO A 108 -0.13 1.03 3.56
CA PRO A 108 0.51 2.33 3.32
C PRO A 108 2.03 2.31 3.54
N ASN A 109 2.52 1.45 4.44
CA ASN A 109 3.95 1.25 4.63
C ASN A 109 4.64 0.70 3.38
N LEU A 110 4.02 -0.28 2.71
CA LEU A 110 4.55 -0.87 1.48
C LEU A 110 4.52 0.14 0.34
N GLU A 111 3.41 0.86 0.18
CA GLU A 111 3.28 1.92 -0.83
C GLU A 111 4.35 2.99 -0.66
N ARG A 112 4.50 3.55 0.54
CA ARG A 112 5.54 4.55 0.82
C ARG A 112 6.93 3.98 0.55
N ARG A 113 7.21 2.74 0.98
CA ARG A 113 8.53 2.12 0.78
C ARG A 113 8.83 1.79 -0.68
N HIS A 114 7.84 1.49 -1.50
CA HIS A 114 8.01 1.30 -2.94
C HIS A 114 8.47 2.60 -3.60
N VAL A 115 7.85 3.73 -3.23
CA VAL A 115 8.17 5.06 -3.75
C VAL A 115 9.51 5.58 -3.23
N GLU A 116 9.78 5.45 -1.93
CA GLU A 116 10.94 6.05 -1.28
C GLU A 116 12.24 5.22 -1.40
N THR A 117 12.15 3.93 -1.73
CA THR A 117 13.36 3.09 -1.75
C THR A 117 14.24 3.38 -2.96
N ASP A 118 15.55 3.53 -2.73
CA ASP A 118 16.56 3.57 -3.79
C ASP A 118 17.01 2.16 -4.25
N SER A 119 16.57 1.10 -3.56
CA SER A 119 17.00 -0.28 -3.85
C SER A 119 16.04 -0.95 -4.84
N GLU A 120 16.54 -1.27 -6.04
CA GLU A 120 15.78 -2.03 -7.04
C GLU A 120 15.26 -3.35 -6.47
N ARG A 121 16.12 -4.14 -5.80
CA ARG A 121 15.70 -5.38 -5.14
C ARG A 121 14.55 -5.19 -4.15
N ALA A 122 14.56 -4.11 -3.37
CA ALA A 122 13.49 -3.84 -2.41
C ALA A 122 12.20 -3.44 -3.13
N ARG A 123 12.32 -2.62 -4.19
CA ARG A 123 11.20 -2.24 -5.05
C ARG A 123 10.57 -3.46 -5.70
N ASP A 124 11.36 -4.28 -6.39
CA ASP A 124 10.91 -5.49 -7.08
C ASP A 124 10.18 -6.45 -6.13
N HIS A 125 10.70 -6.63 -4.92
CA HIS A 125 10.06 -7.47 -3.91
C HIS A 125 8.71 -6.88 -3.44
N ILE A 126 8.58 -5.56 -3.29
CA ILE A 126 7.29 -4.96 -2.94
C ILE A 126 6.30 -5.10 -4.10
N GLU A 127 6.78 -4.99 -5.35
CA GLU A 127 5.94 -5.14 -6.54
C GLU A 127 5.34 -6.54 -6.69
N GLU A 128 5.87 -7.57 -6.02
CA GLU A 128 5.26 -8.91 -5.94
C GLU A 128 3.88 -8.87 -5.25
N TYR A 129 3.62 -7.84 -4.43
CA TYR A 129 2.38 -7.63 -3.67
C TYR A 129 1.54 -6.47 -4.22
N MET A 130 1.84 -6.00 -5.44
CA MET A 130 1.12 -4.92 -6.10
C MET A 130 0.37 -5.42 -7.32
N ALA A 131 -0.85 -4.93 -7.50
CA ALA A 131 -1.63 -5.14 -8.70
C ALA A 131 -1.56 -3.93 -9.62
N VAL A 132 -1.61 -4.19 -10.93
CA VAL A 132 -1.75 -3.14 -11.93
C VAL A 132 -3.23 -2.77 -12.01
N THR A 133 -3.55 -1.55 -11.62
CA THR A 133 -4.90 -1.00 -11.68
C THR A 133 -5.00 0.02 -12.81
N THR A 134 -6.20 0.18 -13.38
CA THR A 134 -6.44 1.28 -14.33
C THR A 134 -6.24 2.60 -13.59
N CYS A 135 -5.42 3.49 -14.15
CA CYS A 135 -5.12 4.77 -13.49
C CYS A 135 -6.43 5.54 -13.26
N PRO A 136 -6.77 5.90 -12.01
CA PRO A 136 -8.05 6.53 -11.70
C PRO A 136 -8.13 7.98 -12.23
N GLU A 137 -7.00 8.68 -12.35
CA GLU A 137 -6.99 10.07 -12.85
C GLU A 137 -7.35 10.16 -14.33
N CYS A 138 -6.78 9.27 -15.15
CA CYS A 138 -6.99 9.28 -16.60
C CYS A 138 -7.90 8.17 -17.11
N GLU A 139 -8.38 7.29 -16.23
CA GLU A 139 -9.26 6.16 -16.57
C GLU A 139 -8.68 5.29 -17.69
N GLY A 140 -7.36 5.10 -17.71
CA GLY A 140 -6.67 4.31 -18.73
C GLY A 140 -6.33 5.07 -20.01
N THR A 141 -6.83 6.29 -20.20
CA THR A 141 -6.63 7.07 -21.44
C THR A 141 -5.20 7.61 -21.61
N ARG A 142 -4.38 7.57 -20.55
CA ARG A 142 -2.97 8.01 -20.52
C ARG A 142 -2.77 9.52 -20.68
N LEU A 143 -3.85 10.28 -20.80
CA LEU A 143 -3.83 11.71 -21.10
C LEU A 143 -4.35 12.51 -19.91
N LYS A 144 -3.76 13.68 -19.69
CA LYS A 144 -4.29 14.65 -18.73
C LYS A 144 -5.69 15.12 -19.13
N GLU A 145 -6.47 15.55 -18.15
CA GLU A 145 -7.84 16.04 -18.32
C GLU A 145 -8.01 17.00 -19.51
N GLN A 146 -7.19 18.04 -19.61
CA GLN A 146 -7.37 19.04 -20.68
C GLN A 146 -7.12 18.46 -22.08
N SER A 147 -6.29 17.41 -22.20
CA SER A 147 -6.05 16.73 -23.47
C SER A 147 -7.20 15.80 -23.87
N ARG A 148 -7.92 15.24 -22.89
CA ARG A 148 -9.11 14.39 -23.13
C ARG A 148 -10.30 15.19 -23.67
N HIS A 149 -10.42 16.46 -23.28
CA HIS A 149 -11.51 17.35 -23.72
C HIS A 149 -11.32 17.97 -25.11
N VAL A 150 -10.27 17.62 -25.85
CA VAL A 150 -10.11 18.07 -27.24
C VAL A 150 -11.00 17.21 -28.14
N LEU A 151 -11.98 17.86 -28.77
CA LEU A 151 -12.94 17.22 -29.66
C LEU A 151 -12.61 17.48 -31.12
N VAL A 152 -12.73 16.45 -31.96
CA VAL A 152 -12.72 16.56 -33.43
C VAL A 152 -14.09 16.10 -33.91
N ALA A 153 -14.84 16.99 -34.56
CA ALA A 153 -16.20 16.73 -35.02
C ALA A 153 -17.16 16.21 -33.92
N GLY A 154 -16.93 16.57 -32.65
CA GLY A 154 -17.73 16.15 -31.51
C GLY A 154 -17.26 14.87 -30.82
N THR A 155 -16.24 14.20 -31.35
CA THR A 155 -15.65 12.99 -30.77
C THR A 155 -14.34 13.32 -30.05
N SER A 156 -14.14 12.79 -28.86
CA SER A 156 -12.90 12.99 -28.10
C SER A 156 -11.73 12.25 -28.73
N ILE A 157 -10.51 12.76 -28.55
CA ILE A 157 -9.30 12.07 -29.05
C ILE A 157 -9.12 10.67 -28.45
N THR A 158 -9.67 10.44 -27.24
CA THR A 158 -9.66 9.15 -26.55
C THR A 158 -10.60 8.16 -27.24
N GLU A 159 -11.84 8.55 -27.53
CA GLU A 159 -12.79 7.70 -28.27
C GLU A 159 -12.27 7.37 -29.68
N VAL A 160 -11.63 8.32 -30.37
CA VAL A 160 -11.03 8.06 -31.69
C VAL A 160 -9.92 7.02 -31.63
N ASN A 161 -9.19 6.94 -30.52
CA ASN A 161 -8.08 6.02 -30.33
C ASN A 161 -8.53 4.61 -29.86
N GLU A 162 -9.78 4.47 -29.42
CA GLU A 162 -10.39 3.19 -29.02
C GLU A 162 -11.17 2.51 -30.16
N LEU A 163 -11.38 3.21 -31.29
CA LEU A 163 -11.95 2.68 -32.54
C LEU A 163 -10.93 1.89 -33.35
#